data_AF-A0A168R9X9-F1
#
_entry.id   AF-A0A168R9X9-F1
#
_cell.length_a   1.000
_cell.length_b   1.000
_cell.length_c   1.000
_cell.angle_alpha   90.00
_cell.angle_beta   90.00
_cell.angle_gamma   90.00
#
_symmetry.space_group_name_H-M   'P 1'
#
loop_
_entity.id
_entity.type
_entity.pdbx_description
1 polymer ?
#
loop_
_entity_poly.entity_id
_entity_poly.type
_entity_poly.pdbx_seq_one_letter_code
_entity_poly.pdbx_strand_id
1 'polypeptide(L)'
;MILNKIKIFKNLIENFENDKLNLFINGCKNNELILIVDFWYKDKIYSMINLYKELLMLSYYSINDIYQEFLMIVAPVLKKYKPHLDKCSFTSFLLSVVKKFTMSKIKSSTSTTKKPKLGFIDFDNLYYVIDEDASNNIEKEIQTTDIKNLIKFVDVKKDPYCKYLSSDLKTKNFYSTTKINQIKSDFIQKVNFFFSFQKRNL
;
A
#
# COMPACT_ATOMS: atom_id res chain seq x y z
N MET A 1 -29.23 -13.04 5.94
CA MET A 1 -29.39 -11.62 6.38
C MET A 1 -28.07 -10.84 6.31
N ILE A 2 -26.96 -11.34 6.88
CA ILE A 2 -25.65 -10.65 6.81
C ILE A 2 -25.09 -10.51 5.39
N LEU A 3 -25.23 -11.53 4.53
CA LEU A 3 -24.77 -11.47 3.13
C LEU A 3 -25.43 -10.34 2.33
N ASN A 4 -26.70 -10.02 2.61
CA ASN A 4 -27.37 -8.89 1.97
C ASN A 4 -26.77 -7.56 2.46
N LYS A 5 -26.47 -7.44 3.75
CA LYS A 5 -25.78 -6.26 4.31
C LYS A 5 -24.38 -6.08 3.72
N ILE A 6 -23.63 -7.17 3.53
CA ILE A 6 -22.32 -7.17 2.87
C ILE A 6 -22.43 -6.64 1.43
N LYS A 7 -23.44 -7.09 0.67
CA LYS A 7 -23.71 -6.62 -0.69
C LYS A 7 -24.11 -5.14 -0.72
N ILE A 8 -25.03 -4.73 0.16
CA ILE A 8 -25.47 -3.34 0.27
C ILE A 8 -24.29 -2.44 0.59
N PHE A 9 -23.47 -2.80 1.57
CA PHE A 9 -22.28 -2.04 1.94
C PHE A 9 -21.34 -1.81 0.76
N LYS A 10 -21.05 -2.86 -0.01
CA LYS A 10 -20.22 -2.76 -1.22
C LYS A 10 -20.83 -1.82 -2.25
N ASN A 11 -22.13 -1.96 -2.52
CA ASN A 11 -22.84 -1.12 -3.49
C ASN A 11 -22.85 0.36 -3.07
N LEU A 12 -22.97 0.66 -1.78
CA LEU A 12 -22.91 2.04 -1.26
C LEU A 12 -21.53 2.67 -1.46
N ILE A 13 -20.46 1.88 -1.32
CA ILE A 13 -19.10 2.34 -1.58
C ILE A 13 -18.88 2.59 -3.07
N GLU A 14 -19.28 1.65 -3.93
CA GLU A 14 -19.07 1.72 -5.38
C GLU A 14 -19.86 2.87 -6.04
N ASN A 15 -21.04 3.20 -5.52
CA ASN A 15 -21.86 4.30 -6.01
C ASN A 15 -21.61 5.65 -5.29
N PHE A 16 -20.57 5.73 -4.45
CA PHE A 16 -20.19 6.97 -3.76
C PHE A 16 -21.33 7.58 -2.90
N GLU A 17 -22.19 6.76 -2.32
CA GLU A 17 -23.39 7.22 -1.59
C GLU A 17 -23.07 7.56 -0.12
N ASN A 18 -22.48 8.72 0.12
CA ASN A 18 -22.00 9.16 1.45
C ASN A 18 -23.06 9.09 2.56
N ASP A 19 -24.23 9.73 2.36
CA ASP A 19 -25.28 9.80 3.38
C ASP A 19 -25.89 8.43 3.68
N LYS A 20 -26.14 7.63 2.63
CA LYS A 20 -26.70 6.29 2.78
C LYS A 20 -25.71 5.34 3.43
N LEU A 21 -24.41 5.49 3.16
CA LEU A 21 -23.36 4.75 3.86
C LEU A 21 -23.33 5.11 5.35
N ASN A 22 -23.45 6.39 5.69
CA ASN A 22 -23.47 6.83 7.09
C ASN A 22 -24.68 6.27 7.85
N LEU A 23 -25.88 6.35 7.25
CA LEU A 23 -27.09 5.74 7.81
C LEU A 23 -26.97 4.22 7.94
N PHE A 24 -26.41 3.56 6.94
CA PHE A 24 -26.18 2.12 6.96
C PHE A 24 -25.24 1.70 8.09
N ILE A 25 -24.11 2.39 8.26
CA ILE A 25 -23.13 2.08 9.30
C ILE A 25 -23.74 2.27 10.69
N ASN A 26 -24.47 3.38 10.90
CA ASN A 26 -25.11 3.65 12.18
C ASN A 26 -26.28 2.72 12.50
N GLY A 27 -27.00 2.24 11.48
CA GLY A 27 -28.08 1.26 11.61
C GLY A 27 -27.59 -0.19 11.82
N CYS A 28 -26.31 -0.49 11.59
CA CYS A 28 -25.76 -1.82 11.81
C CYS A 28 -25.34 -2.06 13.27
N LYS A 29 -25.53 -3.30 13.73
CA LYS A 29 -24.97 -3.77 15.00
C LYS A 29 -23.45 -3.90 14.88
N ASN A 30 -22.74 -3.77 15.99
CA ASN A 30 -21.27 -3.83 16.00
C ASN A 30 -20.74 -5.13 15.38
N ASN A 31 -21.34 -6.27 15.72
CA ASN A 31 -20.96 -7.59 15.21
C ASN A 31 -21.14 -7.69 13.69
N GLU A 32 -22.16 -7.02 13.14
CA GLU A 32 -22.40 -7.00 11.69
C GLU A 32 -21.34 -6.18 10.97
N LEU A 33 -20.94 -5.04 11.55
CA LEU A 33 -19.85 -4.21 11.02
C LEU A 33 -18.52 -4.97 11.04
N ILE A 34 -18.24 -5.71 12.13
CA ILE A 34 -17.05 -6.57 12.24
C ILE A 34 -17.04 -7.61 11.12
N LEU A 35 -18.16 -8.31 10.90
CA LEU A 35 -18.27 -9.31 9.83
C LEU A 35 -18.13 -8.71 8.43
N ILE A 36 -18.66 -7.52 8.20
CA ILE A 36 -18.50 -6.81 6.92
C ILE A 36 -17.03 -6.47 6.66
N VAL A 37 -16.32 -5.97 7.68
CA VAL A 37 -14.90 -5.64 7.58
C VAL A 37 -14.07 -6.90 7.37
N ASP A 38 -14.29 -7.94 8.17
CA ASP A 38 -13.59 -9.22 8.05
C ASP A 38 -13.79 -9.82 6.65
N PHE A 39 -15.01 -9.80 6.12
CA PHE A 39 -15.30 -10.38 4.81
C PHE A 39 -14.55 -9.70 3.65
N TRP A 40 -14.50 -8.37 3.63
CA TRP A 40 -13.95 -7.62 2.48
C TRP A 40 -12.49 -7.20 2.64
N TYR A 41 -12.01 -7.05 3.87
CA TYR A 41 -10.75 -6.36 4.14
C TYR A 41 -9.75 -7.19 4.93
N LYS A 42 -10.08 -8.41 5.37
CA LYS A 42 -9.17 -9.26 6.16
C LYS A 42 -7.77 -9.30 5.58
N ASP A 43 -7.60 -9.75 4.33
CA ASP A 43 -6.27 -9.92 3.74
C ASP A 43 -5.49 -8.60 3.70
N LYS A 44 -6.16 -7.49 3.33
CA LYS A 44 -5.54 -6.16 3.31
C LYS A 44 -5.11 -5.69 4.70
N ILE A 45 -5.93 -5.97 5.73
CA ILE A 45 -5.61 -5.65 7.11
C ILE A 45 -4.41 -6.48 7.57
N TYR A 46 -4.38 -7.78 7.29
CA TYR A 46 -3.23 -8.66 7.61
C TYR A 46 -1.95 -8.17 6.95
N SER A 47 -1.99 -7.85 5.65
CA SER A 47 -0.83 -7.31 4.93
C SER A 47 -0.34 -6.00 5.54
N MET A 48 -1.26 -5.09 5.91
CA MET A 48 -0.90 -3.82 6.53
C MET A 48 -0.27 -4.01 7.92
N ILE A 49 -0.82 -4.92 8.74
CA ILE A 49 -0.24 -5.26 10.04
C ILE A 49 1.15 -5.86 9.86
N ASN A 50 1.32 -6.79 8.91
CA ASN A 50 2.61 -7.43 8.65
C ASN A 50 3.67 -6.41 8.21
N LEU A 51 3.33 -5.52 7.28
CA LEU A 51 4.21 -4.46 6.82
C LEU A 51 4.73 -3.61 7.99
N TYR A 52 3.85 -3.17 8.90
CA TYR A 52 4.28 -2.36 10.05
C TYR A 52 5.02 -3.16 11.11
N LYS A 53 4.71 -4.45 11.27
CA LYS A 53 5.46 -5.35 12.15
C LYS A 53 6.91 -5.53 11.66
N GLU A 54 7.10 -5.74 10.36
CA GLU A 54 8.42 -5.89 9.73
C GLU A 54 9.22 -4.58 9.78
N LEU A 55 8.60 -3.44 9.43
CA LEU A 55 9.25 -2.13 9.48
C LEU A 55 9.76 -1.77 10.88
N LEU A 56 9.08 -2.24 11.92
CA LEU A 56 9.43 -1.96 13.31
C LEU A 56 10.25 -3.08 13.96
N MET A 57 10.63 -4.13 13.20
CA MET A 57 11.52 -5.22 13.63
C MET A 57 11.06 -5.95 14.91
N LEU A 58 9.75 -6.11 15.09
CA LEU A 58 9.19 -6.70 16.32
C LEU A 58 8.68 -8.13 16.09
N SER A 59 9.31 -9.09 16.76
CA SER A 59 8.97 -10.51 16.65
C SER A 59 7.84 -10.95 17.59
N TYR A 60 7.58 -10.22 18.67
CA TYR A 60 6.81 -10.72 19.83
C TYR A 60 5.29 -10.83 19.64
N TYR A 61 4.68 -10.09 18.71
CA TYR A 61 3.23 -10.14 18.48
C TYR A 61 2.86 -11.02 17.29
N SER A 62 1.90 -11.92 17.48
CA SER A 62 1.25 -12.58 16.35
C SER A 62 0.43 -11.55 15.58
N ILE A 63 0.50 -11.60 14.24
CA ILE A 63 -0.33 -10.78 13.35
C ILE A 63 -1.81 -11.04 13.65
N ASN A 64 -2.14 -12.30 13.94
CA ASN A 64 -3.49 -12.72 14.28
C ASN A 64 -4.01 -12.03 15.54
N ASP A 65 -3.18 -11.85 16.57
CA ASP A 65 -3.61 -11.21 17.81
C ASP A 65 -3.91 -9.73 17.59
N ILE A 66 -3.04 -9.03 16.87
CA ILE A 66 -3.25 -7.62 16.49
C ILE A 66 -4.54 -7.50 15.66
N TYR A 67 -4.77 -8.43 14.73
CA TYR A 67 -5.97 -8.45 13.92
C TYR A 67 -7.25 -8.62 14.75
N GLN A 68 -7.28 -9.60 15.65
CA GLN A 68 -8.46 -9.85 16.51
C GLN A 68 -8.74 -8.65 17.42
N GLU A 69 -7.70 -8.05 18.00
CA GLU A 69 -7.87 -6.84 18.79
C GLU A 69 -8.38 -5.65 17.96
N PHE A 70 -7.92 -5.52 16.71
CA PHE A 70 -8.43 -4.50 15.80
C PHE A 70 -9.92 -4.70 15.52
N LEU A 71 -10.37 -5.93 15.29
CA LEU A 71 -11.79 -6.23 15.08
C LEU A 71 -12.64 -5.85 16.30
N MET A 72 -12.12 -5.94 17.52
CA MET A 72 -12.87 -5.51 18.71
C MET A 72 -13.14 -3.99 18.73
N ILE A 73 -12.29 -3.19 18.11
CA ILE A 73 -12.42 -1.72 18.11
C ILE A 73 -12.96 -1.16 16.78
N VAL A 74 -13.06 -1.95 15.72
CA VAL A 74 -13.39 -1.43 14.38
C VAL A 74 -14.81 -0.87 14.33
N ALA A 75 -15.79 -1.55 14.95
CA ALA A 75 -17.17 -1.10 14.93
C ALA A 75 -17.39 0.31 15.53
N PRO A 76 -16.90 0.63 16.75
CA PRO A 76 -17.03 1.98 17.28
C PRO A 76 -16.24 3.03 16.48
N VAL A 77 -15.14 2.64 15.81
CA VAL A 77 -14.43 3.53 14.88
C VAL A 77 -15.30 3.84 13.65
N LEU A 78 -15.91 2.83 13.04
CA LEU A 78 -16.78 3.00 11.88
C LEU A 78 -17.99 3.87 12.20
N LYS A 79 -18.57 3.77 13.40
CA LYS A 79 -19.70 4.63 13.80
C LYS A 79 -19.34 6.11 13.93
N LYS A 80 -18.05 6.44 14.01
CA LYS A 80 -17.55 7.83 13.99
C LYS A 80 -17.08 8.26 12.60
N TYR A 81 -17.07 7.34 11.63
CA TYR A 81 -16.65 7.63 10.26
C TYR A 81 -17.64 8.59 9.61
N LYS A 82 -17.11 9.67 9.03
CA LYS A 82 -17.87 10.60 8.18
C LYS A 82 -17.50 10.33 6.73
N PRO A 83 -18.38 9.67 5.94
CA PRO A 83 -18.05 9.28 4.58
C PRO A 83 -17.83 10.47 3.66
N HIS A 84 -16.70 10.46 2.95
CA HIS A 84 -16.39 11.36 1.83
C HIS A 84 -15.74 10.53 0.71
N LEU A 85 -16.52 9.60 0.16
CA LEU A 85 -16.09 8.61 -0.82
C LEU A 85 -15.61 9.25 -2.14
N ASP A 86 -16.10 10.46 -2.44
CA ASP A 86 -15.69 11.31 -3.56
C ASP A 86 -14.21 11.74 -3.47
N LYS A 87 -13.67 11.83 -2.25
CA LYS A 87 -12.29 12.31 -2.00
C LYS A 87 -11.36 11.23 -1.45
N CYS A 88 -11.90 10.30 -0.65
CA CYS A 88 -11.12 9.27 0.01
C CYS A 88 -11.88 7.95 -0.03
N SER A 89 -11.26 6.92 -0.61
CA SER A 89 -11.88 5.60 -0.63
C SER A 89 -12.03 5.07 0.80
N PHE A 90 -13.12 4.33 1.05
CA PHE A 90 -13.31 3.68 2.35
C PHE A 90 -12.13 2.76 2.72
N THR A 91 -11.51 2.12 1.72
CA THR A 91 -10.32 1.28 1.91
C THR A 91 -9.16 2.10 2.47
N SER A 92 -8.88 3.27 1.90
CA SER A 92 -7.79 4.15 2.35
C SER A 92 -8.02 4.63 3.77
N PHE A 93 -9.25 5.03 4.10
CA PHE A 93 -9.66 5.35 5.47
C PHE A 93 -9.38 4.17 6.42
N LEU A 94 -9.90 2.98 6.09
CA LEU A 94 -9.77 1.80 6.95
C LEU A 94 -8.30 1.42 7.18
N LEU A 95 -7.48 1.39 6.13
CA LEU A 95 -6.06 1.05 6.23
C LEU A 95 -5.26 2.10 7.02
N SER A 96 -5.65 3.38 6.96
CA SER A 96 -5.09 4.43 7.81
C SER A 96 -5.40 4.20 9.29
N VAL A 97 -6.63 3.79 9.61
CA VAL A 97 -7.00 3.39 10.99
C VAL A 97 -6.18 2.18 11.44
N VAL A 98 -6.07 1.14 10.61
CA VAL A 98 -5.27 -0.06 10.90
C VAL A 98 -3.82 0.32 11.18
N LYS A 99 -3.20 1.12 10.32
CA LYS A 99 -1.83 1.65 10.52
C LYS A 99 -1.69 2.31 11.89
N LYS A 100 -2.56 3.27 12.20
CA LYS A 100 -2.52 4.00 13.48
C LYS A 100 -2.67 3.06 14.66
N PHE A 101 -3.61 2.11 14.58
CA PHE A 101 -3.82 1.09 15.61
C PHE A 101 -2.58 0.21 15.81
N THR A 102 -2.04 -0.38 14.74
CA THR A 102 -0.86 -1.24 14.78
C THR A 102 0.35 -0.49 15.34
N MET A 103 0.61 0.73 14.86
CA MET A 103 1.70 1.56 15.38
C MET A 103 1.51 1.91 16.85
N SER A 104 0.28 2.24 17.28
CA SER A 104 0.00 2.56 18.69
C SER A 104 0.20 1.34 19.58
N LYS A 105 -0.26 0.16 19.15
CA LYS A 105 -0.08 -1.11 19.87
C LYS A 105 1.40 -1.47 20.02
N ILE A 106 2.17 -1.28 18.96
CA ILE A 106 3.61 -1.49 18.95
C ILE A 106 4.35 -0.48 19.86
N LYS A 107 3.95 0.79 19.85
CA LYS A 107 4.54 1.81 20.73
C LYS A 107 4.23 1.53 22.20
N SER A 108 3.01 1.11 22.53
CA SER A 108 2.64 0.80 23.91
C SER A 108 3.37 -0.42 24.46
N SER A 109 3.73 -1.39 23.61
CA SER A 109 4.49 -2.56 24.03
C SER A 109 5.99 -2.32 24.23
N THR A 110 6.57 -1.36 23.50
CA THR A 110 8.00 -0.98 23.61
C THR A 110 8.25 0.00 24.76
N SER A 111 7.22 0.74 25.17
CA SER A 111 7.22 1.55 26.38
C SER A 111 7.04 0.66 27.62
N THR A 112 8.16 0.26 28.25
CA THR A 112 8.22 -0.54 29.49
C THR A 112 7.49 0.05 30.71
N THR A 113 6.86 1.22 30.59
CA THR A 113 6.12 1.87 31.67
C THR A 113 4.88 2.59 31.16
N LYS A 114 3.70 1.96 31.14
CA LYS A 114 2.40 2.58 31.47
C LYS A 114 1.25 1.59 31.33
N LYS A 115 0.36 1.59 32.34
CA LYS A 115 -0.95 0.92 32.29
C LYS A 115 -1.68 1.34 30.99
N PRO A 116 -2.31 0.42 30.25
CA PRO A 116 -2.99 0.74 29.00
C PRO A 116 -4.16 1.69 29.31
N LYS A 117 -4.01 2.97 28.96
CA LYS A 117 -5.15 3.89 28.88
C LYS A 117 -5.85 3.62 27.55
N LEU A 118 -7.05 3.05 27.65
CA LEU A 118 -7.98 2.76 26.53
C LEU A 118 -8.59 4.02 25.88
N GLY A 119 -7.99 5.19 26.08
CA GLY A 119 -8.46 6.46 25.57
C GLY A 119 -7.37 7.15 24.75
N PHE A 120 -7.79 7.86 23.71
CA PHE A 120 -6.96 8.67 22.79
C PHE A 120 -6.41 7.93 21.57
N ILE A 121 -7.30 7.35 20.77
CA ILE A 121 -7.24 7.67 19.34
C ILE A 121 -7.90 9.05 19.25
N ASP A 122 -7.09 10.09 19.12
CA ASP A 122 -7.56 11.45 18.89
C ASP A 122 -8.14 11.51 17.47
N PHE A 123 -9.46 11.33 17.36
CA PHE A 123 -10.17 11.27 16.08
C PHE A 123 -10.28 12.65 15.42
N ASP A 124 -10.07 13.73 16.18
CA ASP A 124 -10.12 15.10 15.64
C ASP A 124 -8.88 15.42 14.78
N ASN A 125 -7.82 14.62 14.91
CA ASN A 125 -6.61 14.65 14.07
C ASN A 125 -6.54 13.52 13.03
N LEU A 126 -7.66 12.85 12.74
CA LEU A 126 -7.81 12.16 11.44
C LEU A 126 -8.06 13.23 10.38
N TYR A 127 -7.02 14.02 10.08
CA TYR A 127 -6.93 14.68 8.79
C TYR A 127 -7.25 13.61 7.76
N TYR A 128 -8.31 13.86 6.99
CA TYR A 128 -8.51 13.19 5.72
C TYR A 128 -7.14 13.15 5.05
N VAL A 129 -6.59 11.95 4.85
CA VAL A 129 -5.49 11.82 3.91
C VAL A 129 -6.17 11.99 2.57
N ILE A 130 -6.32 13.26 2.18
CA ILE A 130 -6.66 13.63 0.82
C ILE A 130 -5.45 13.15 0.04
N ASP A 131 -5.64 12.05 -0.66
CA ASP A 131 -4.58 11.35 -1.35
C ASP A 131 -4.34 12.05 -2.69
N GLU A 132 -3.98 13.34 -2.64
CA GLU A 132 -3.66 14.16 -3.82
C GLU A 132 -2.49 13.55 -4.61
N ASP A 133 -1.64 12.79 -3.91
CA ASP A 133 -0.45 12.14 -4.46
C ASP A 133 -0.59 10.62 -4.63
N ALA A 134 -1.76 9.99 -4.42
CA ALA A 134 -1.92 8.54 -4.56
C ALA A 134 -1.48 8.06 -5.93
N SER A 135 -2.01 8.74 -6.96
CA SER A 135 -1.70 8.45 -8.36
C SER A 135 -0.21 8.67 -8.63
N ASN A 136 0.35 9.77 -8.12
CA ASN A 136 1.77 10.09 -8.27
C ASN A 136 2.67 9.05 -7.57
N ASN A 137 2.27 8.53 -6.42
CA ASN A 137 3.02 7.55 -5.65
C ASN A 137 2.92 6.16 -6.26
N ILE A 138 1.74 5.76 -6.74
CA ILE A 138 1.54 4.53 -7.52
C ILE A 138 2.37 4.59 -8.80
N GLU A 139 2.33 5.71 -9.52
CA GLU A 139 3.09 5.88 -10.77
C GLU A 139 4.60 5.88 -10.51
N LYS A 140 5.07 6.50 -9.42
CA LYS A 140 6.47 6.39 -8.98
C LYS A 140 6.86 4.97 -8.60
N GLU A 141 6.02 4.21 -7.92
CA GLU A 141 6.30 2.82 -7.57
C GLU A 141 6.33 1.91 -8.81
N ILE A 142 5.40 2.12 -9.76
CA ILE A 142 5.38 1.41 -11.05
C ILE A 142 6.68 1.72 -11.80
N GLN A 143 7.03 3.00 -11.96
CA GLN A 143 8.28 3.42 -12.61
C GLN A 143 9.52 2.82 -11.91
N THR A 144 9.56 2.85 -10.58
CA THR A 144 10.67 2.27 -9.81
C THR A 144 10.78 0.76 -10.01
N THR A 145 9.65 0.08 -10.10
CA THR A 145 9.56 -1.37 -10.34
C THR A 145 9.99 -1.73 -11.76
N ASP A 146 9.53 -0.98 -12.76
CA ASP A 146 9.91 -1.15 -14.16
C ASP A 146 11.40 -0.89 -14.37
N ILE A 147 11.96 0.15 -13.74
CA ILE A 147 13.40 0.42 -13.77
C ILE A 147 14.19 -0.74 -13.15
N LYS A 148 13.76 -1.28 -11.99
CA LYS A 148 14.41 -2.44 -11.36
C LYS A 148 14.35 -3.69 -12.26
N ASN A 149 13.23 -3.91 -12.93
CA ASN A 149 13.05 -5.04 -13.84
C ASN A 149 13.88 -4.88 -15.11
N LEU A 150 13.97 -3.67 -15.65
CA LEU A 150 14.84 -3.33 -16.78
C LEU A 150 16.32 -3.56 -16.43
N ILE A 151 16.77 -3.10 -15.25
CA ILE A 151 18.14 -3.30 -14.76
C ILE A 151 18.47 -4.80 -14.66
N LYS A 152 17.53 -5.62 -14.20
CA LYS A 152 17.68 -7.09 -14.16
C LYS A 152 17.71 -7.70 -15.56
N PHE A 153 16.83 -7.27 -16.46
CA PHE A 153 16.74 -7.78 -17.83
C PHE A 153 18.00 -7.47 -18.65
N VAL A 154 18.54 -6.26 -18.49
CA VAL A 154 19.74 -5.81 -19.21
C VAL A 154 21.02 -6.39 -18.60
N ASP A 155 20.99 -6.88 -17.36
CA ASP A 155 22.17 -7.29 -16.57
C ASP A 155 23.28 -6.23 -16.66
N VAL A 156 23.03 -5.07 -16.02
CA VAL A 156 23.87 -3.86 -16.07
C VAL A 156 25.35 -4.13 -15.77
N LYS A 157 25.66 -5.16 -14.96
CA LYS A 157 27.05 -5.54 -14.63
C LYS A 157 27.77 -6.22 -15.79
N LYS A 158 27.05 -6.74 -16.79
CA LYS A 158 27.59 -7.45 -17.94
C LYS A 158 27.36 -6.71 -19.26
N ASP A 159 26.39 -5.81 -19.33
CA ASP A 159 26.09 -5.09 -20.56
C ASP A 159 27.26 -4.18 -21.01
N PRO A 160 27.71 -4.28 -22.28
CA PRO A 160 28.84 -3.51 -22.79
C PRO A 160 28.63 -1.99 -22.75
N TYR A 161 27.39 -1.52 -22.94
CA TYR A 161 27.07 -0.08 -22.91
C TYR A 161 27.12 0.46 -21.48
N CYS A 162 26.55 -0.28 -20.52
CA CYS A 162 26.61 0.08 -19.10
C CYS A 162 28.04 0.08 -18.56
N LYS A 163 28.86 -0.93 -18.91
CA LYS A 163 30.29 -0.96 -18.59
C LYS A 163 31.06 0.22 -19.18
N TYR A 164 30.78 0.57 -20.43
CA TYR A 164 31.41 1.70 -21.09
C TYR A 164 31.10 3.05 -20.41
N LEU A 165 29.86 3.23 -19.95
CA LEU A 165 29.45 4.45 -19.21
C LEU A 165 29.99 4.51 -17.78
N SER A 166 30.15 3.36 -17.13
CA SER A 166 30.61 3.25 -15.73
C SER A 166 32.13 3.14 -15.57
N SER A 167 32.86 2.92 -16.68
CA SER A 167 34.33 2.86 -16.65
C SER A 167 34.95 4.25 -16.43
N ASP A 168 35.81 4.34 -15.41
CA ASP A 168 36.67 5.50 -15.21
C ASP A 168 37.58 5.71 -16.41
N LEU A 169 37.95 6.97 -16.69
CA LEU A 169 38.83 7.34 -17.81
C LEU A 169 40.16 6.53 -17.83
N LYS A 170 40.62 6.04 -16.66
CA LYS A 170 41.84 5.23 -16.53
C LYS A 170 41.69 3.77 -16.96
N THR A 171 40.47 3.22 -16.98
CA THR A 171 40.17 1.81 -17.33
C THR A 171 39.26 1.69 -18.55
N LYS A 172 38.98 2.82 -19.21
CA LYS A 172 38.07 2.92 -20.35
C LYS A 172 38.71 2.27 -21.57
N ASN A 173 38.07 1.22 -22.08
CA ASN A 173 38.40 0.69 -23.39
C ASN A 173 38.01 1.74 -24.44
N PHE A 174 39.00 2.25 -25.17
CA PHE A 174 38.79 3.21 -26.24
C PHE A 174 38.20 2.48 -27.45
N TYR A 175 36.92 2.74 -27.74
CA TYR A 175 36.23 2.22 -28.90
C TYR A 175 36.20 3.28 -30.01
N SER A 176 36.16 2.84 -31.27
CA SER A 176 35.89 3.73 -32.39
C SER A 176 34.46 4.30 -32.31
N THR A 177 34.24 5.47 -32.90
CA THR A 177 32.91 6.12 -32.97
C THR A 177 31.86 5.17 -33.55
N THR A 178 32.22 4.40 -34.58
CA THR A 178 31.36 3.39 -35.20
C THR A 178 30.95 2.30 -34.21
N LYS A 179 31.90 1.82 -33.40
CA LYS A 179 31.65 0.78 -32.40
C LYS A 179 30.81 1.29 -31.22
N ILE A 180 31.02 2.54 -30.81
CA ILE A 180 30.18 3.21 -29.79
C ILE A 180 28.73 3.32 -30.28
N ASN A 181 28.53 3.72 -31.54
CA ASN A 181 27.20 3.83 -32.13
C ASN A 181 26.49 2.46 -32.24
N GLN A 182 27.23 1.39 -32.57
CA GLN A 182 26.69 0.03 -32.55
C GLN A 182 26.25 -0.39 -31.14
N ILE A 183 27.12 -0.25 -30.14
CA ILE A 183 26.82 -0.62 -28.75
C ILE A 183 25.61 0.18 -28.22
N LYS A 184 25.52 1.46 -28.57
CA LYS A 184 24.37 2.32 -28.23
C LYS A 184 23.08 1.83 -28.90
N SER A 185 23.13 1.50 -30.19
CA SER A 185 21.98 0.98 -30.93
C SER A 185 21.47 -0.33 -30.34
N ASP A 186 22.37 -1.26 -30.03
CA ASP A 186 22.04 -2.56 -29.44
C ASP A 186 21.38 -2.40 -28.07
N PHE A 187 21.89 -1.49 -27.24
CA PHE A 187 21.29 -1.16 -25.95
C PHE A 187 19.87 -0.59 -26.09
N ILE A 188 19.67 0.35 -27.02
CA ILE A 188 18.34 0.93 -27.30
C ILE A 188 17.36 -0.14 -27.76
N GLN A 189 17.78 -1.08 -28.63
CA GLN A 189 16.94 -2.19 -29.06
C GLN A 189 16.52 -3.09 -27.90
N LYS A 190 17.44 -3.43 -26.97
CA LYS A 190 17.10 -4.22 -25.78
C LYS A 190 16.08 -3.53 -24.88
N VAL A 191 16.23 -2.22 -24.66
CA VAL A 191 15.28 -1.42 -23.88
C VAL A 191 13.91 -1.38 -24.56
N ASN A 192 13.87 -1.13 -25.87
CA ASN A 192 12.62 -1.12 -26.64
C ASN A 192 11.94 -2.50 -26.65
N PHE A 193 12.72 -3.58 -26.72
CA PHE A 193 12.19 -4.94 -26.66
C PHE A 193 11.54 -5.22 -25.30
N PHE A 194 12.17 -4.81 -24.20
CA PHE A 194 11.61 -4.97 -22.86
C PHE A 194 10.23 -4.33 -22.72
N PHE A 195 10.09 -3.05 -23.10
CA PHE A 195 8.82 -2.33 -22.98
C PHE A 195 7.76 -2.77 -24.01
N SER A 196 8.16 -3.25 -25.20
CA SER A 196 7.22 -3.80 -26.17
C SER A 196 6.73 -5.21 -25.83
N PHE A 197 7.55 -6.03 -25.14
CA PHE A 197 7.18 -7.35 -24.66
C PHE A 197 6.21 -7.28 -23.47
N GLN A 198 6.41 -6.33 -22.54
CA GLN A 198 5.45 -6.08 -21.45
C GLN A 198 4.05 -5.69 -21.98
N LYS A 199 3.98 -4.93 -23.08
CA LYS A 199 2.71 -4.48 -23.68
C LYS A 199 1.88 -5.59 -24.35
N ARG A 200 2.47 -6.77 -24.61
CA ARG A 200 1.80 -7.93 -25.22
C ARG A 200 1.30 -8.97 -24.22
N ASN A 201 1.72 -8.87 -22.95
CA ASN A 201 1.37 -9.80 -21.87
C ASN A 201 0.49 -9.15 -20.78
N LEU A 202 0.00 -7.94 -21.04
CA LEU A 202 -1.10 -7.26 -20.33
C LEU A 202 -2.35 -7.35 -21.20
#